data_AF-A0A8K0VXC2-F1
#
_entry.id   AF-A0A8K0VXC2-F1
#
_cell.length_a   1.000
_cell.length_b   1.000
_cell.length_c   1.000
_cell.angle_alpha   90.00
_cell.angle_beta   90.00
_cell.angle_gamma   90.00
#
_symmetry.space_group_name_H-M   'P 1'
#
loop_
_entity.id
_entity.type
_entity.pdbx_description
1 polymer ?
#
loop_
_entity_poly.entity_id
_entity_poly.type
_entity_poly.pdbx_seq_one_letter_code
_entity_poly.pdbx_strand_id
1 'polypeptide(L)'
;MAPTNEEDIEAWAQAEGVPSLSDPFIQKYLSGRDALVEQEKKQRSDYHFRQGLSPMAQEACAIVSQIRFQEQQTLWTKEYEDSLLTEHVDVFPGMMFSLAKDRMEKSKLWQIVKKMPKGTLLHCHLEAMVDLDWALEEAFNTEGVCVIADGPITTEQQRRKTGFSFTYSKTAKDGASVWSEEYTPNTPIPINTAAENFPDGGKAAFIEWIRSRVTITASEHLSHHEGPNEVWRKFMSCFPILGSLIYYEPIYRKFIRRLCKQLLDDGVYYVDMRSAFYTPYRSLGKDTWDDDWFNMLAHMEDEIIDFKKSEEGKDFWGARMIWTTIRQFDKKQVIESMKQCIEMKLEFPDLIAGYDLVGQEDLGRPLSDLAPELFWFRKACAQEGVDIPFFFHAGETLGDGDSVDENLFDAIILGTRRIGHGFSLYKHPLLIDMVKEKKILIETCPVSNEVLRLCSSIMSHPLPALLARGVPCSLCNDDPTILGQGAMGMSHDFWQALQGWENLGLAGLGSLAENSVRWASFEDYSAKDWTQDIKDGSMGKGTRAARLKEWTRMWERYCAWIVEEFGVDENLEPEA
;
A
#
# COMPACT_ATOMS: atom_id res chain seq x y z
N MET A 1 3.88 -46.05 26.50
CA MET A 1 2.88 -46.85 25.78
C MET A 1 3.58 -47.41 24.56
N ALA A 2 3.48 -48.71 24.30
CA ALA A 2 4.07 -49.32 23.10
C ALA A 2 3.40 -48.76 21.84
N PRO A 3 4.10 -48.61 20.71
CA PRO A 3 3.45 -48.25 19.45
C PRO A 3 2.56 -49.43 19.03
N THR A 4 1.25 -49.26 19.13
CA THR A 4 0.27 -50.15 18.48
C THR A 4 0.45 -50.02 16.98
N ASN A 5 0.72 -51.12 16.29
CA ASN A 5 0.82 -51.17 14.83
C ASN A 5 -0.48 -50.63 14.21
N GLU A 6 -0.42 -49.85 13.12
CA GLU A 6 -1.62 -49.34 12.44
C GLU A 6 -2.57 -50.46 12.04
N GLU A 7 -2.03 -51.63 11.67
CA GLU A 7 -2.83 -52.82 11.36
C GLU A 7 -3.59 -53.36 12.58
N ASP A 8 -3.01 -53.27 13.79
CA ASP A 8 -3.68 -53.68 15.03
C ASP A 8 -4.80 -52.70 15.41
N ILE A 9 -4.62 -51.41 15.10
CA ILE A 9 -5.64 -50.37 15.30
C ILE A 9 -6.80 -50.55 14.34
N GLU A 10 -6.53 -50.82 13.06
CA GLU A 10 -7.55 -51.02 12.04
C GLU A 10 -8.34 -52.32 12.29
N ALA A 11 -7.66 -53.41 12.67
CA ALA A 11 -8.32 -54.66 13.04
C ALA A 11 -9.19 -54.51 14.29
N TRP A 12 -8.73 -53.77 15.30
CA TRP A 12 -9.54 -53.42 16.47
C TRP A 12 -10.75 -52.55 16.08
N ALA A 13 -10.56 -51.52 15.26
CA ALA A 13 -11.63 -50.63 14.82
C ALA A 13 -12.73 -51.39 14.06
N GLN A 14 -12.35 -52.31 13.17
CA GLN A 14 -13.30 -53.19 12.49
C GLN A 14 -14.05 -54.11 13.47
N ALA A 15 -13.36 -54.65 14.49
CA ALA A 15 -13.98 -55.48 15.52
C ALA A 15 -15.00 -54.71 16.39
N GLU A 16 -14.75 -53.42 16.64
CA GLU A 16 -15.67 -52.50 17.33
C GLU A 16 -16.82 -52.00 16.41
N GLY A 17 -16.85 -52.39 15.14
CA GLY A 17 -17.87 -51.98 14.17
C GLY A 17 -17.68 -50.58 13.61
N VAL A 18 -16.47 -50.04 13.65
CA VAL A 18 -16.12 -48.77 13.00
C VAL A 18 -16.21 -48.94 11.47
N PRO A 19 -16.95 -48.06 10.77
CA PRO A 19 -17.07 -48.12 9.32
C PRO A 19 -15.74 -47.84 8.60
N SER A 20 -15.52 -48.52 7.47
CA SER A 20 -14.35 -48.27 6.60
C SER A 20 -14.58 -47.05 5.71
N LEU A 21 -13.50 -46.35 5.33
CA LEU A 21 -13.57 -45.33 4.28
C LEU A 21 -14.15 -45.87 2.97
N SER A 22 -14.03 -47.18 2.70
CA SER A 22 -14.59 -47.82 1.50
C SER A 22 -16.10 -48.06 1.57
N ASP A 23 -16.74 -47.90 2.73
CA ASP A 23 -18.16 -48.17 2.89
C ASP A 23 -19.04 -47.21 2.06
N PRO A 24 -20.09 -47.68 1.37
CA PRO A 24 -20.87 -46.86 0.45
C PRO A 24 -21.48 -45.59 1.08
N PHE A 25 -21.89 -45.66 2.36
CA PHE A 25 -22.46 -44.51 3.04
C PHE A 25 -21.38 -43.50 3.46
N ILE A 26 -20.16 -43.94 3.76
CA ILE A 26 -19.00 -43.07 4.01
C ILE A 26 -18.58 -42.39 2.70
N GLN A 27 -18.48 -43.13 1.60
CA GLN A 27 -18.21 -42.57 0.27
C GLN A 27 -19.26 -41.52 -0.14
N LYS A 28 -20.54 -41.76 0.14
CA LYS A 28 -21.62 -40.78 -0.07
C LYS A 28 -21.44 -39.53 0.79
N TYR A 29 -21.08 -39.68 2.07
CA TYR A 29 -20.79 -38.56 2.96
C TYR A 29 -19.60 -37.73 2.45
N LEU A 30 -18.49 -38.38 2.10
CA LEU A 30 -17.29 -37.73 1.56
C LEU A 30 -17.59 -36.99 0.25
N SER A 31 -18.34 -37.61 -0.67
CA SER A 31 -18.78 -36.94 -1.90
C SER A 31 -19.64 -35.70 -1.62
N GLY A 32 -20.53 -35.77 -0.62
CA GLY A 32 -21.32 -34.63 -0.18
C GLY A 32 -20.48 -33.51 0.44
N ARG A 33 -19.47 -33.87 1.24
CA ARG A 33 -18.49 -32.93 1.80
C ARG A 33 -17.69 -32.24 0.70
N ASP A 34 -17.19 -33.00 -0.26
CA ASP A 34 -16.39 -32.46 -1.37
C ASP A 34 -17.22 -31.53 -2.25
N ALA A 35 -18.50 -31.86 -2.50
CA ALA A 35 -19.44 -30.97 -3.20
C ALA A 35 -19.67 -29.64 -2.45
N LEU A 36 -19.73 -29.67 -1.11
CA LEU A 36 -19.85 -28.47 -0.28
C LEU A 36 -18.57 -27.61 -0.34
N VAL A 37 -17.39 -28.23 -0.29
CA VAL A 37 -16.10 -27.54 -0.46
C VAL A 37 -16.02 -26.86 -1.83
N GLU A 38 -16.44 -27.53 -2.91
CA GLU A 38 -16.49 -26.93 -4.24
C GLU A 38 -17.53 -25.80 -4.35
N GLN A 39 -18.63 -25.88 -3.61
CA GLN A 39 -19.61 -24.79 -3.54
C GLN A 39 -19.03 -23.54 -2.85
N GLU A 40 -18.22 -23.71 -1.80
CA GLU A 40 -17.52 -22.61 -1.13
C GLU A 40 -16.47 -21.98 -2.05
N LYS A 41 -15.67 -22.79 -2.76
CA LYS A 41 -14.65 -22.27 -3.71
C LYS A 41 -15.26 -21.39 -4.81
N LYS A 42 -16.50 -21.65 -5.22
CA LYS A 42 -17.24 -20.83 -6.21
C LYS A 42 -17.61 -19.44 -5.70
N GLN A 43 -17.60 -19.20 -4.39
CA GLN A 43 -17.96 -17.89 -3.81
C GLN A 43 -16.79 -16.90 -3.80
N ARG A 44 -15.56 -17.40 -3.98
CA ARG A 44 -14.35 -16.58 -3.88
C ARG A 44 -14.27 -15.53 -4.99
N SER A 45 -13.62 -14.40 -4.69
CA SER A 45 -13.46 -13.29 -5.64
C SER A 45 -12.58 -13.66 -6.85
N ASP A 46 -11.64 -14.57 -6.64
CA ASP A 46 -10.70 -15.07 -7.64
C ASP A 46 -11.22 -16.29 -8.42
N TYR A 47 -12.47 -16.73 -8.21
CA TYR A 47 -13.00 -17.94 -8.84
C TYR A 47 -12.93 -17.90 -10.38
N HIS A 48 -13.46 -16.84 -10.99
CA HIS A 48 -13.47 -16.71 -12.45
C HIS A 48 -12.06 -16.58 -13.04
N PHE A 49 -11.16 -15.90 -12.33
CA PHE A 49 -9.76 -15.80 -12.72
C PHE A 49 -9.10 -17.18 -12.77
N ARG A 50 -9.29 -17.98 -11.71
CA ARG A 50 -8.76 -19.36 -11.62
C ARG A 50 -9.29 -20.27 -12.73
N GLN A 51 -10.58 -20.16 -13.08
CA GLN A 51 -11.16 -20.93 -14.19
C GLN A 51 -10.60 -20.52 -15.56
N GLY A 52 -10.12 -19.29 -15.69
CA GLY A 52 -9.55 -18.74 -16.92
C GLY A 52 -8.05 -18.94 -17.10
N LEU A 53 -7.36 -19.57 -16.14
CA LEU A 53 -5.91 -19.78 -16.22
C LEU A 53 -5.55 -20.67 -17.41
N SER A 54 -4.55 -20.23 -18.19
CA SER A 54 -3.91 -21.07 -19.21
C SER A 54 -3.17 -22.26 -18.56
N PRO A 55 -2.87 -23.33 -19.31
CA PRO A 55 -2.03 -24.42 -18.80
C PRO A 55 -0.66 -23.92 -18.29
N MET A 56 -0.08 -22.92 -18.96
CA MET A 56 1.17 -22.28 -18.54
C MET A 56 1.02 -21.58 -17.18
N ALA A 57 -0.07 -20.84 -16.98
CA ALA A 57 -0.33 -20.16 -15.72
C ALA A 57 -0.65 -21.15 -14.58
N GLN A 58 -1.29 -22.28 -14.89
CA GLN A 58 -1.52 -23.36 -13.92
C GLN A 58 -0.19 -23.98 -13.46
N GLU A 59 0.72 -24.25 -14.38
CA GLU A 59 2.06 -24.76 -14.06
C GLU A 59 2.86 -23.77 -13.21
N ALA A 60 2.87 -22.49 -13.60
CA ALA A 60 3.51 -21.44 -12.80
C ALA A 60 2.93 -21.39 -11.37
N CYS A 61 1.61 -21.55 -11.20
CA CYS A 61 0.98 -21.62 -9.88
C CYS A 61 1.48 -22.81 -9.06
N ALA A 62 1.65 -23.98 -9.67
CA ALA A 62 2.16 -25.18 -9.01
C ALA A 62 3.60 -24.99 -8.54
N ILE A 63 4.46 -24.45 -9.41
CA ILE A 63 5.87 -24.13 -9.11
C ILE A 63 5.95 -23.15 -7.93
N VAL A 64 5.21 -22.04 -7.97
CA VAL A 64 5.22 -21.05 -6.88
C VAL A 64 4.70 -21.66 -5.57
N SER A 65 3.68 -22.51 -5.62
CA SER A 65 3.19 -23.22 -4.44
C SER A 65 4.27 -24.14 -3.85
N GLN A 66 5.03 -24.84 -4.69
CA GLN A 66 6.12 -25.71 -4.26
C GLN A 66 7.28 -24.92 -3.65
N ILE A 67 7.67 -23.80 -4.26
CA ILE A 67 8.68 -22.88 -3.71
C ILE A 67 8.25 -22.36 -2.36
N ARG A 68 6.99 -21.90 -2.23
CA ARG A 68 6.45 -21.43 -0.95
C ARG A 68 6.56 -22.51 0.12
N PHE A 69 6.14 -23.74 -0.20
CA PHE A 69 6.25 -24.87 0.72
C PHE A 69 7.70 -25.14 1.12
N GLN A 70 8.64 -25.16 0.17
CA GLN A 70 10.07 -25.35 0.45
C GLN A 70 10.64 -24.24 1.35
N GLU A 71 10.31 -22.98 1.08
CA GLU A 71 10.75 -21.86 1.90
C GLU A 71 10.19 -21.92 3.33
N GLN A 72 8.92 -22.30 3.50
CA GLN A 72 8.32 -22.54 4.82
C GLN A 72 9.10 -23.59 5.64
N GLN A 73 9.69 -24.58 4.98
CA GLN A 73 10.49 -25.63 5.63
C GLN A 73 11.98 -25.27 5.81
N THR A 74 12.48 -24.18 5.21
CA THR A 74 13.92 -23.89 5.15
C THR A 74 14.31 -22.48 5.64
N LEU A 75 13.54 -21.46 5.28
CA LEU A 75 13.81 -20.05 5.65
C LEU A 75 13.13 -19.65 6.96
N TRP A 76 12.11 -20.40 7.37
CA TRP A 76 11.28 -20.08 8.54
C TRP A 76 11.42 -21.13 9.64
N THR A 77 12.66 -21.54 9.93
CA THR A 77 13.00 -22.53 10.96
C THR A 77 14.00 -21.97 11.97
N LYS A 78 14.01 -22.55 13.18
CA LYS A 78 14.98 -22.21 14.25
C LYS A 78 16.44 -22.46 13.83
N GLU A 79 16.67 -23.46 12.98
CA GLU A 79 18.02 -23.83 12.52
C GLU A 79 18.65 -22.74 11.62
N TYR A 80 17.84 -22.03 10.84
CA TYR A 80 18.28 -20.85 10.08
C TYR A 80 18.57 -19.66 11.03
N GLU A 81 17.82 -19.55 12.12
CA GLU A 81 17.97 -18.51 13.14
C GLU A 81 19.29 -18.65 13.94
N ASP A 82 19.64 -19.88 14.32
CA ASP A 82 20.92 -20.19 15.00
C ASP A 82 22.15 -19.83 14.14
N SER A 83 21.97 -19.74 12.82
CA SER A 83 23.03 -19.28 11.90
C SER A 83 23.16 -17.75 11.82
N LEU A 84 22.22 -16.99 12.40
CA LEU A 84 22.07 -15.55 12.18
C LEU A 84 21.93 -14.67 13.44
N LEU A 85 21.84 -15.18 14.68
CA LEU A 85 21.51 -14.33 15.82
C LEU A 85 22.49 -14.25 17.01
N THR A 86 22.63 -13.00 17.46
CA THR A 86 23.03 -12.52 18.79
C THR A 86 21.86 -12.41 19.79
N GLU A 87 20.59 -12.61 19.39
CA GLU A 87 19.42 -12.67 20.30
C GLU A 87 18.32 -13.61 19.76
N HIS A 88 17.77 -14.54 20.56
CA HIS A 88 16.77 -15.54 20.13
C HIS A 88 15.36 -14.95 19.91
N VAL A 89 14.79 -15.12 18.71
CA VAL A 89 13.41 -14.77 18.30
C VAL A 89 12.82 -15.90 17.44
N ASP A 90 11.83 -16.64 17.95
CA ASP A 90 11.14 -17.70 17.18
C ASP A 90 10.64 -17.19 15.81
N VAL A 91 11.09 -17.82 14.72
CA VAL A 91 10.76 -17.46 13.33
C VAL A 91 9.61 -18.35 12.80
N PHE A 92 8.64 -17.77 12.08
CA PHE A 92 7.55 -18.50 11.43
C PHE A 92 7.07 -17.81 10.14
N PRO A 93 6.48 -18.54 9.17
CA PRO A 93 5.93 -17.96 7.95
C PRO A 93 4.82 -16.93 8.24
N GLY A 94 4.86 -15.76 7.60
CA GLY A 94 3.87 -14.71 7.84
C GLY A 94 4.05 -13.99 9.18
N MET A 95 5.26 -13.98 9.72
CA MET A 95 5.60 -13.13 10.86
C MET A 95 5.60 -11.64 10.48
N MET A 96 5.60 -10.81 11.52
CA MET A 96 5.62 -9.36 11.47
C MET A 96 6.65 -8.81 10.47
N PHE A 97 6.22 -7.87 9.65
CA PHE A 97 6.94 -7.24 8.55
C PHE A 97 8.35 -6.79 8.92
N SER A 98 8.49 -6.02 10.01
CA SER A 98 9.79 -5.51 10.45
C SER A 98 10.79 -6.62 10.84
N LEU A 99 10.32 -7.81 11.19
CA LEU A 99 11.14 -8.97 11.50
C LEU A 99 11.36 -9.89 10.28
N ALA A 100 10.44 -9.83 9.31
CA ALA A 100 10.48 -10.64 8.10
C ALA A 100 11.29 -10.00 6.95
N LYS A 101 11.34 -8.66 6.86
CA LYS A 101 11.83 -7.91 5.69
C LYS A 101 13.19 -8.40 5.16
N ASP A 102 14.20 -8.48 6.01
CA ASP A 102 15.56 -8.86 5.59
C ASP A 102 15.65 -10.32 5.06
N ARG A 103 14.77 -11.21 5.53
CA ARG A 103 14.67 -12.59 5.05
C ARG A 103 13.83 -12.66 3.77
N MET A 104 12.71 -11.95 3.76
CA MET A 104 11.82 -11.79 2.62
C MET A 104 12.60 -11.40 1.38
N GLU A 105 13.40 -10.32 1.44
CA GLU A 105 14.12 -9.77 0.29
C GLU A 105 15.21 -10.70 -0.30
N LYS A 106 15.54 -11.80 0.39
CA LYS A 106 16.49 -12.82 -0.05
C LYS A 106 15.82 -14.10 -0.57
N SER A 107 14.50 -14.20 -0.43
CA SER A 107 13.73 -15.39 -0.82
C SER A 107 13.59 -15.55 -2.34
N LYS A 108 13.34 -16.76 -2.82
CA LYS A 108 12.95 -17.01 -4.22
C LYS A 108 11.56 -16.43 -4.50
N LEU A 109 10.63 -16.51 -3.54
CA LEU A 109 9.33 -15.85 -3.65
C LEU A 109 9.45 -14.34 -3.89
N TRP A 110 10.45 -13.69 -3.29
CA TRP A 110 10.72 -12.27 -3.55
C TRP A 110 11.16 -12.00 -4.98
N GLN A 111 12.03 -12.84 -5.55
CA GLN A 111 12.43 -12.72 -6.96
C GLN A 111 11.22 -12.82 -7.90
N ILE A 112 10.32 -13.77 -7.60
CA ILE A 112 9.06 -13.96 -8.32
C ILE A 112 8.17 -12.70 -8.20
N VAL A 113 7.89 -12.25 -6.97
CA VAL A 113 7.02 -11.10 -6.71
C VAL A 113 7.61 -9.80 -7.27
N LYS A 114 8.92 -9.58 -7.21
CA LYS A 114 9.59 -8.41 -7.81
C LYS A 114 9.33 -8.28 -9.30
N LYS A 115 9.28 -9.40 -10.03
CA LYS A 115 9.05 -9.40 -11.49
C LYS A 115 7.57 -9.46 -11.89
N MET A 116 6.66 -9.64 -10.93
CA MET A 116 5.24 -9.74 -11.19
C MET A 116 4.68 -8.44 -11.80
N PRO A 117 3.85 -8.50 -12.86
CA PRO A 117 3.08 -7.36 -13.35
C PRO A 117 1.92 -7.10 -12.39
N LYS A 118 2.13 -6.21 -11.40
CA LYS A 118 1.18 -5.91 -10.32
C LYS A 118 -0.01 -5.05 -10.75
N GLY A 119 0.02 -4.56 -12.00
CA GLY A 119 -1.08 -3.79 -12.57
C GLY A 119 -0.96 -2.32 -12.16
N THR A 120 -1.86 -1.87 -11.30
CA THR A 120 -1.95 -0.47 -10.88
C THR A 120 -1.88 -0.32 -9.35
N LEU A 121 -1.30 0.77 -8.87
CA LEU A 121 -1.33 1.15 -7.46
C LEU A 121 -2.50 2.10 -7.22
N LEU A 122 -3.51 1.63 -6.49
CA LEU A 122 -4.75 2.37 -6.30
C LEU A 122 -4.89 3.02 -4.93
N HIS A 123 -3.87 2.95 -4.07
CA HIS A 123 -3.89 3.57 -2.74
C HIS A 123 -2.47 3.78 -2.23
N CYS A 124 -2.06 5.04 -2.22
CA CYS A 124 -0.80 5.49 -1.65
C CYS A 124 -0.87 7.00 -1.36
N HIS A 125 0.00 7.47 -0.47
CA HIS A 125 0.12 8.88 -0.12
C HIS A 125 1.45 9.45 -0.64
N LEU A 126 1.37 10.49 -1.47
CA LEU A 126 2.51 11.03 -2.21
C LEU A 126 3.69 11.38 -1.28
N GLU A 127 3.40 12.02 -0.15
CA GLU A 127 4.41 12.47 0.82
C GLU A 127 5.18 11.32 1.48
N ALA A 128 4.66 10.10 1.43
CA ALA A 128 5.29 8.91 2.01
C ALA A 128 5.80 7.90 0.96
N MET A 129 5.79 8.29 -0.32
CA MET A 129 6.36 7.52 -1.43
C MET A 129 7.82 7.93 -1.68
N VAL A 130 8.61 8.16 -0.63
CA VAL A 130 9.94 8.78 -0.70
C VAL A 130 11.06 7.75 -0.51
N ASP A 131 11.94 7.65 -1.50
CA ASP A 131 13.24 7.02 -1.30
C ASP A 131 14.10 7.99 -0.49
N LEU A 132 14.17 7.74 0.82
CA LEU A 132 14.76 8.67 1.79
C LEU A 132 16.24 8.91 1.52
N ASP A 133 16.98 7.87 1.18
CA ASP A 133 18.42 7.98 0.94
C ASP A 133 18.70 8.86 -0.27
N TRP A 134 17.96 8.62 -1.37
CA TRP A 134 18.01 9.48 -2.55
C TRP A 134 17.57 10.91 -2.26
N ALA A 135 16.46 11.11 -1.53
CA ALA A 135 15.93 12.43 -1.25
C ALA A 135 16.89 13.27 -0.39
N LEU A 136 17.54 12.64 0.59
CA LEU A 136 18.58 13.30 1.40
C LEU A 136 19.82 13.61 0.58
N GLU A 137 20.25 12.70 -0.30
CA GLU A 137 21.36 12.97 -1.22
C GLU A 137 21.07 14.17 -2.13
N GLU A 138 19.87 14.23 -2.73
CA GLU A 138 19.44 15.38 -3.52
C GLU A 138 19.39 16.66 -2.69
N ALA A 139 18.90 16.59 -1.46
CA ALA A 139 18.86 17.74 -0.55
C ALA A 139 20.27 18.25 -0.20
N PHE A 140 21.24 17.36 0.06
CA PHE A 140 22.63 17.74 0.31
C PHE A 140 23.30 18.40 -0.91
N ASN A 141 22.92 17.96 -2.11
CA ASN A 141 23.46 18.45 -3.37
C ASN A 141 22.73 19.69 -3.91
N THR A 142 21.59 20.07 -3.31
CA THR A 142 20.81 21.24 -3.71
C THR A 142 21.22 22.44 -2.87
N GLU A 143 21.80 23.46 -3.51
CA GLU A 143 22.19 24.70 -2.85
C GLU A 143 20.99 25.37 -2.16
N GLY A 144 21.16 25.90 -0.95
CA GLY A 144 20.15 26.66 -0.23
C GLY A 144 19.18 25.84 0.61
N VAL A 145 19.24 24.50 0.58
CA VAL A 145 18.46 23.65 1.48
C VAL A 145 18.96 23.80 2.92
N CYS A 146 18.03 24.05 3.83
CA CYS A 146 18.27 24.30 5.24
C CYS A 146 17.38 23.41 6.11
N VAL A 147 17.82 23.17 7.34
CA VAL A 147 17.03 22.61 8.43
C VAL A 147 16.56 23.74 9.33
N ILE A 148 15.31 23.68 9.76
CA ILE A 148 14.74 24.51 10.82
C ILE A 148 14.13 23.62 11.89
N ALA A 149 14.13 24.08 13.15
CA ALA A 149 13.52 23.38 14.27
C ALA A 149 12.71 24.31 15.16
N ASP A 150 11.76 23.75 15.89
CA ASP A 150 10.90 24.47 16.85
C ASP A 150 11.67 24.94 18.10
N GLY A 151 12.90 24.45 18.28
CA GLY A 151 13.77 24.76 19.40
C GLY A 151 15.10 24.00 19.32
N PRO A 152 15.99 24.18 20.31
CA PRO A 152 17.27 23.50 20.36
C PRO A 152 17.12 21.97 20.48
N ILE A 153 18.06 21.25 19.87
CA ILE A 153 18.10 19.78 19.81
C ILE A 153 19.45 19.26 20.37
N THR A 154 19.72 19.54 21.64
CA THR A 154 21.00 19.25 22.31
C THR A 154 20.98 17.91 23.05
N THR A 155 19.81 17.48 23.52
CA THR A 155 19.60 16.24 24.29
C THR A 155 18.96 15.14 23.45
N GLU A 156 19.08 13.89 23.90
CA GLU A 156 18.41 12.74 23.26
C GLU A 156 16.88 12.88 23.26
N GLN A 157 16.29 13.39 24.35
CA GLN A 157 14.85 13.62 24.43
C GLN A 157 14.38 14.64 23.39
N GLN A 158 15.13 15.74 23.19
CA GLN A 158 14.82 16.73 22.15
C GLN A 158 15.03 16.11 20.75
N ARG A 159 16.07 15.30 20.53
CA ARG A 159 16.26 14.57 19.27
C ARG A 159 15.05 13.70 18.92
N ARG A 160 14.32 13.18 19.91
CA ARG A 160 13.10 12.38 19.68
C ARG A 160 11.84 13.23 19.49
N LYS A 161 11.70 14.36 20.19
CA LYS A 161 10.42 15.07 20.32
C LYS A 161 10.34 16.44 19.65
N THR A 162 11.46 17.15 19.47
CA THR A 162 11.44 18.49 18.88
C THR A 162 11.08 18.40 17.40
N GLY A 163 10.07 19.16 16.97
CA GLY A 163 9.70 19.28 15.57
C GLY A 163 10.81 19.95 14.76
N PHE A 164 11.04 19.44 13.56
CA PHE A 164 11.96 20.03 12.59
C PHE A 164 11.42 19.82 11.18
N SER A 165 11.87 20.64 10.25
CA SER A 165 11.51 20.55 8.83
C SER A 165 12.64 21.11 7.96
N PHE A 166 12.53 20.84 6.66
CA PHE A 166 13.41 21.42 5.67
C PHE A 166 12.79 22.69 5.08
N THR A 167 13.64 23.64 4.73
CA THR A 167 13.25 24.88 4.06
C THR A 167 14.35 25.30 3.09
N TYR A 168 14.09 26.35 2.33
CA TYR A 168 15.05 26.93 1.42
C TYR A 168 15.41 28.36 1.84
N SER A 169 16.69 28.69 1.86
CA SER A 169 17.17 30.05 2.12
C SER A 169 18.57 30.25 1.55
N LYS A 170 18.72 31.15 0.57
CA LYS A 170 20.03 31.54 0.02
C LYS A 170 20.85 32.40 0.99
N THR A 171 20.19 33.01 1.98
CA THR A 171 20.82 33.96 2.91
C THR A 171 21.18 33.32 4.25
N ALA A 172 20.89 32.03 4.43
CA ALA A 172 21.31 31.29 5.62
C ALA A 172 22.84 31.37 5.75
N LYS A 173 23.32 31.73 6.94
CA LYS A 173 24.76 31.89 7.23
C LYS A 173 25.23 30.81 8.19
N ASP A 174 26.49 30.42 8.02
CA ASP A 174 27.20 29.60 9.00
C ASP A 174 27.45 30.42 10.28
N GLY A 175 27.05 29.89 11.43
CA GLY A 175 27.24 30.52 12.73
C GLY A 175 26.23 30.14 13.81
N ALA A 176 25.07 29.61 13.44
CA ALA A 176 24.10 29.01 14.35
C ALA A 176 24.03 27.48 14.12
N SER A 177 23.60 26.74 15.13
CA SER A 177 23.47 25.27 15.07
C SER A 177 22.21 24.86 15.79
N VAL A 178 21.38 24.01 15.16
CA VAL A 178 20.22 23.39 15.82
C VAL A 178 20.63 22.50 17.00
N TRP A 179 21.91 22.13 17.09
CA TRP A 179 22.50 21.33 18.17
C TRP A 179 23.02 22.17 19.34
N SER A 180 22.77 23.48 19.38
CA SER A 180 23.19 24.40 20.44
C SER A 180 22.01 24.88 21.27
N GLU A 181 22.19 25.06 22.58
CA GLU A 181 21.19 25.64 23.49
C GLU A 181 20.82 27.09 23.10
N GLU A 182 21.72 27.78 22.39
CA GLU A 182 21.51 29.15 21.93
C GLU A 182 20.70 29.22 20.61
N TYR A 183 20.28 28.07 20.07
CA TYR A 183 19.49 28.02 18.84
C TYR A 183 18.18 28.79 19.00
N THR A 184 17.98 29.78 18.13
CA THR A 184 16.71 30.50 18.04
C THR A 184 15.76 29.73 17.11
N PRO A 185 14.54 29.37 17.55
CA PRO A 185 13.57 28.62 16.76
C PRO A 185 13.36 29.18 15.35
N ASN A 186 13.19 28.28 14.38
CA ASN A 186 12.99 28.59 12.96
C ASN A 186 14.15 29.31 12.26
N THR A 187 15.32 29.45 12.89
CA THR A 187 16.52 29.96 12.22
C THR A 187 17.03 28.93 11.20
N PRO A 188 17.10 29.24 9.89
CA PRO A 188 17.56 28.29 8.88
C PRO A 188 19.04 27.98 9.03
N ILE A 189 19.38 26.69 9.15
CA ILE A 189 20.76 26.20 9.18
C ILE A 189 21.01 25.40 7.89
N PRO A 190 22.06 25.70 7.08
CA PRO A 190 22.35 24.91 5.89
C PRO A 190 22.44 23.41 6.20
N ILE A 191 21.82 22.57 5.36
CA ILE A 191 21.67 21.13 5.65
C ILE A 191 23.03 20.42 5.82
N ASN A 192 24.03 20.80 5.03
CA ASN A 192 25.39 20.25 5.16
C ASN A 192 26.02 20.65 6.51
N THR A 193 25.89 21.92 6.91
CA THR A 193 26.36 22.41 8.21
C THR A 193 25.65 21.71 9.37
N ALA A 194 24.33 21.50 9.28
CA ALA A 194 23.57 20.76 10.28
C ALA A 194 24.05 19.30 10.37
N ALA A 195 24.24 18.62 9.24
CA ALA A 195 24.65 17.23 9.20
C ALA A 195 26.09 17.00 9.69
N GLU A 196 27.03 17.84 9.27
CA GLU A 196 28.45 17.74 9.67
C GLU A 196 28.64 17.97 11.18
N ASN A 197 27.86 18.90 11.75
CA ASN A 197 27.91 19.21 13.17
C ASN A 197 26.98 18.33 14.04
N PHE A 198 26.32 17.32 13.45
CA PHE A 198 25.44 16.44 14.21
C PHE A 198 26.22 15.72 15.32
N PRO A 199 25.76 15.78 16.57
CA PRO A 199 26.44 15.14 17.70
C PRO A 199 26.52 13.63 17.48
N ASP A 200 27.55 12.99 18.05
CA ASP A 200 27.64 11.53 18.11
C ASP A 200 27.73 10.81 16.74
N GLY A 201 28.40 11.41 15.74
CA GLY A 201 28.76 10.70 14.49
C GLY A 201 28.62 11.48 13.19
N GLY A 202 28.36 12.79 13.24
CA GLY A 202 28.31 13.67 12.07
C GLY A 202 27.27 13.22 11.04
N LYS A 203 27.57 13.39 9.75
CA LYS A 203 26.61 13.22 8.66
C LYS A 203 25.94 11.84 8.62
N ALA A 204 26.67 10.77 8.91
CA ALA A 204 26.11 9.41 8.92
C ALA A 204 25.06 9.25 10.04
N ALA A 205 25.38 9.70 11.24
CA ALA A 205 24.45 9.65 12.38
C ALA A 205 23.25 10.60 12.18
N PHE A 206 23.44 11.73 11.50
CA PHE A 206 22.35 12.63 11.12
C PHE A 206 21.33 11.96 10.19
N ILE A 207 21.80 11.20 9.19
CA ILE A 207 20.95 10.45 8.27
C ILE A 207 20.15 9.38 9.03
N GLU A 208 20.79 8.61 9.91
CA GLU A 208 20.09 7.64 10.77
C GLU A 208 19.07 8.29 11.70
N TRP A 209 19.40 9.46 12.24
CA TRP A 209 18.47 10.22 13.05
C TRP A 209 17.25 10.65 12.23
N ILE A 210 17.42 11.21 11.03
CA ILE A 210 16.29 11.57 10.17
C ILE A 210 15.44 10.33 9.87
N ARG A 211 16.06 9.20 9.50
CA ARG A 211 15.33 7.95 9.24
C ARG A 211 14.48 7.55 10.44
N SER A 212 15.06 7.53 11.64
CA SER A 212 14.30 7.24 12.86
C SER A 212 13.15 8.22 13.11
N ARG A 213 13.23 9.45 12.58
CA ARG A 213 12.18 10.49 12.70
C ARG A 213 11.09 10.35 11.66
N VAL A 214 11.35 9.73 10.50
CA VAL A 214 10.39 9.58 9.40
C VAL A 214 9.91 8.16 9.14
N THR A 215 10.37 7.17 9.91
CA THR A 215 9.88 5.78 9.86
C THR A 215 9.32 5.35 11.20
N ILE A 216 8.33 4.45 11.20
CA ILE A 216 7.97 3.64 12.37
C ILE A 216 9.05 2.55 12.51
N THR A 217 9.84 2.65 13.57
CA THR A 217 10.93 1.71 13.84
C THR A 217 10.38 0.33 14.22
N ALA A 218 11.21 -0.71 14.09
CA ALA A 218 10.82 -2.07 14.51
C ALA A 218 10.38 -2.12 15.99
N SER A 219 11.06 -1.38 16.89
CA SER A 219 10.66 -1.30 18.30
C SER A 219 9.31 -0.64 18.53
N GLU A 220 9.00 0.40 17.74
CA GLU A 220 7.69 1.06 17.79
C GLU A 220 6.62 0.13 17.21
N HIS A 221 6.84 -0.47 16.04
CA HIS A 221 5.91 -1.43 15.43
C HIS A 221 5.51 -2.55 16.41
N LEU A 222 6.49 -3.23 17.01
CA LEU A 222 6.27 -4.42 17.84
C LEU A 222 5.60 -4.13 19.19
N SER A 223 5.46 -2.86 19.59
CA SER A 223 4.88 -2.44 20.87
C SER A 223 3.34 -2.42 20.86
N HIS A 224 2.70 -3.52 20.45
CA HIS A 224 1.23 -3.63 20.32
C HIS A 224 0.44 -3.23 21.59
N HIS A 225 1.02 -3.39 22.78
CA HIS A 225 0.41 -3.04 24.06
C HIS A 225 0.12 -1.54 24.25
N GLU A 226 0.77 -0.67 23.46
CA GLU A 226 0.51 0.77 23.46
C GLU A 226 -0.71 1.16 22.58
N GLY A 227 -1.20 0.23 21.76
CA GLY A 227 -2.39 0.39 20.92
C GLY A 227 -2.21 1.27 19.67
N PRO A 228 -3.25 1.38 18.82
CA PRO A 228 -3.19 2.10 17.53
C PRO A 228 -2.94 3.60 17.69
N ASN A 229 -3.51 4.24 18.73
CA ASN A 229 -3.38 5.68 18.94
C ASN A 229 -1.93 6.16 19.12
N GLU A 230 -1.07 5.37 19.77
CA GLU A 230 0.33 5.76 19.96
C GLU A 230 1.11 5.68 18.64
N VAL A 231 0.96 4.59 17.88
CA VAL A 231 1.65 4.46 16.59
C VAL A 231 1.13 5.48 15.56
N TRP A 232 -0.16 5.85 15.61
CA TRP A 232 -0.69 6.93 14.78
C TRP A 232 -0.07 8.30 15.09
N ARG A 233 0.27 8.61 16.34
CA ARG A 233 1.02 9.85 16.67
C ARG A 233 2.39 9.86 16.00
N LYS A 234 3.09 8.72 16.07
CA LYS A 234 4.38 8.55 15.38
C LYS A 234 4.22 8.68 13.87
N PHE A 235 3.27 7.96 13.28
CA PHE A 235 2.94 7.98 11.86
C PHE A 235 2.69 9.41 11.35
N MET A 236 1.76 10.14 11.98
CA MET A 236 1.43 11.52 11.61
C MET A 236 2.61 12.48 11.75
N SER A 237 3.52 12.25 12.71
CA SER A 237 4.70 13.11 12.90
C SER A 237 5.72 13.02 11.77
N CYS A 238 5.65 12.00 10.92
CA CYS A 238 6.59 11.77 9.82
C CYS A 238 6.29 12.66 8.60
N PHE A 239 5.00 12.88 8.29
CA PHE A 239 4.58 13.58 7.08
C PHE A 239 5.12 15.01 6.94
N PRO A 240 5.08 15.89 7.97
CA PRO A 240 5.61 17.25 7.83
C PRO A 240 7.11 17.28 7.48
N ILE A 241 7.87 16.32 8.00
CA ILE A 241 9.30 16.20 7.73
C ILE A 241 9.51 15.77 6.28
N LEU A 242 8.86 14.70 5.83
CA LEU A 242 8.98 14.19 4.46
C LEU A 242 8.48 15.18 3.42
N GLY A 243 7.32 15.79 3.65
CA GLY A 243 6.76 16.82 2.78
C GLY A 243 7.74 17.99 2.62
N SER A 244 8.25 18.52 3.73
CA SER A 244 9.19 19.65 3.68
C SER A 244 10.49 19.34 2.93
N LEU A 245 10.91 18.07 2.91
CA LEU A 245 12.11 17.61 2.20
C LEU A 245 11.92 17.65 0.67
N ILE A 246 10.72 17.27 0.19
CA ILE A 246 10.49 17.05 -1.25
C ILE A 246 9.73 18.18 -1.95
N TYR A 247 9.04 19.09 -1.24
CA TYR A 247 8.18 20.13 -1.82
C TYR A 247 8.91 21.41 -2.28
N TYR A 248 10.21 21.33 -2.51
CA TYR A 248 10.98 22.36 -3.22
C TYR A 248 11.21 21.93 -4.67
N GLU A 249 10.84 22.77 -5.64
CA GLU A 249 10.77 22.41 -7.07
C GLU A 249 11.93 21.57 -7.62
N PRO A 250 13.22 21.93 -7.41
CA PRO A 250 14.34 21.16 -7.96
C PRO A 250 14.42 19.72 -7.46
N ILE A 251 13.93 19.46 -6.24
CA ILE A 251 13.86 18.12 -5.65
C ILE A 251 12.56 17.45 -6.10
N TYR A 252 11.44 18.18 -6.02
CA TYR A 252 10.10 17.70 -6.35
C TYR A 252 10.01 17.11 -7.76
N ARG A 253 10.51 17.82 -8.77
CA ARG A 253 10.43 17.37 -10.17
C ARG A 253 11.17 16.04 -10.37
N LYS A 254 12.40 15.94 -9.83
CA LYS A 254 13.17 14.69 -9.87
C LYS A 254 12.48 13.57 -9.08
N PHE A 255 11.82 13.92 -7.98
CA PHE A 255 11.07 12.99 -7.15
C PHE A 255 9.90 12.37 -7.94
N ILE A 256 9.08 13.18 -8.62
CA ILE A 256 7.98 12.67 -9.45
C ILE A 256 8.48 11.73 -10.56
N ARG A 257 9.56 12.10 -11.25
CA ARG A 257 10.17 11.24 -12.25
C ARG A 257 10.69 9.92 -11.65
N ARG A 258 11.35 9.98 -10.49
CA ARG A 258 11.84 8.79 -9.78
C ARG A 258 10.70 7.89 -9.31
N LEU A 259 9.61 8.47 -8.82
CA LEU A 259 8.41 7.76 -8.42
C LEU A 259 7.84 6.94 -9.58
N CYS A 260 7.62 7.57 -10.73
CA CYS A 260 7.11 6.88 -11.92
C CYS A 260 8.04 5.74 -12.36
N LYS A 261 9.36 5.97 -12.32
CA LYS A 261 10.39 4.97 -12.64
C LYS A 261 10.36 3.78 -11.67
N GLN A 262 10.37 4.02 -10.36
CA GLN A 262 10.40 2.95 -9.37
C GLN A 262 9.12 2.13 -9.36
N LEU A 263 7.97 2.76 -9.57
CA LEU A 263 6.70 2.05 -9.76
C LEU A 263 6.77 1.12 -10.98
N LEU A 264 7.22 1.65 -12.13
CA LEU A 264 7.34 0.85 -13.35
C LEU A 264 8.32 -0.32 -13.18
N ASP A 265 9.47 -0.08 -12.54
CA ASP A 265 10.47 -1.11 -12.24
C ASP A 265 9.93 -2.19 -11.27
N ASP A 266 8.94 -1.85 -10.44
CA ASP A 266 8.21 -2.77 -9.57
C ASP A 266 6.99 -3.42 -10.26
N GLY A 267 6.82 -3.26 -11.57
CA GLY A 267 5.70 -3.83 -12.32
C GLY A 267 4.35 -3.14 -12.04
N VAL A 268 4.38 -1.87 -11.62
CA VAL A 268 3.22 -0.99 -11.46
C VAL A 268 3.18 0.01 -12.62
N TYR A 269 2.15 -0.09 -13.45
CA TYR A 269 2.06 0.66 -14.71
C TYR A 269 1.18 1.91 -14.60
N TYR A 270 0.38 2.03 -13.54
CA TYR A 270 -0.46 3.19 -13.29
C TYR A 270 -0.64 3.44 -11.79
N VAL A 271 -0.83 4.70 -11.38
CA VAL A 271 -1.08 5.05 -9.98
C VAL A 271 -2.15 6.13 -9.79
N ASP A 272 -3.04 5.92 -8.80
CA ASP A 272 -3.94 6.95 -8.24
C ASP A 272 -3.39 7.38 -6.87
N MET A 273 -2.67 8.50 -6.82
CA MET A 273 -1.99 8.99 -5.61
C MET A 273 -2.94 9.83 -4.76
N ARG A 274 -2.82 9.81 -3.43
CA ARG A 274 -3.44 10.79 -2.52
C ARG A 274 -2.41 11.82 -2.12
N SER A 275 -2.83 13.08 -1.99
CA SER A 275 -2.06 14.13 -1.30
C SER A 275 -3.01 15.01 -0.51
N ALA A 276 -2.58 15.40 0.69
CA ALA A 276 -3.38 16.14 1.66
C ALA A 276 -3.27 17.68 1.51
N PHE A 277 -2.51 18.17 0.52
CA PHE A 277 -2.41 19.59 0.16
C PHE A 277 -2.27 20.52 1.38
N TYR A 278 -1.39 20.17 2.32
CA TYR A 278 -1.14 20.97 3.53
C TYR A 278 0.33 21.42 3.64
N THR A 279 1.27 20.68 3.01
CA THR A 279 2.68 21.09 2.94
C THR A 279 2.83 22.09 1.80
N PRO A 280 3.24 23.33 2.06
CA PRO A 280 3.34 24.35 1.03
C PRO A 280 4.42 24.00 0.00
N TYR A 281 4.14 24.30 -1.26
CA TYR A 281 5.09 24.13 -2.35
C TYR A 281 5.95 25.38 -2.57
N ARG A 282 7.18 25.20 -3.08
CA ARG A 282 8.06 26.32 -3.43
C ARG A 282 8.68 26.14 -4.81
N SER A 283 8.33 27.04 -5.72
CA SER A 283 8.97 27.15 -7.03
C SER A 283 10.42 27.64 -6.94
N LEU A 284 11.23 27.25 -7.93
CA LEU A 284 12.64 27.58 -8.04
C LEU A 284 12.86 29.10 -8.00
N GLY A 285 13.80 29.53 -7.17
CA GLY A 285 14.20 30.94 -7.08
C GLY A 285 13.26 31.83 -6.26
N LYS A 286 12.17 31.30 -5.70
CA LYS A 286 11.34 32.02 -4.72
C LYS A 286 11.87 31.83 -3.29
N ASP A 287 11.83 32.91 -2.52
CA ASP A 287 12.13 32.87 -1.08
C ASP A 287 10.89 32.57 -0.23
N THR A 288 9.69 32.70 -0.81
CA THR A 288 8.40 32.39 -0.17
C THR A 288 7.75 31.17 -0.80
N TRP A 289 6.77 30.60 -0.10
CA TRP A 289 5.90 29.58 -0.65
C TRP A 289 5.07 30.11 -1.82
N ASP A 290 4.61 29.20 -2.67
CA ASP A 290 3.61 29.51 -3.69
C ASP A 290 2.25 29.77 -3.03
N ASP A 291 1.44 30.63 -3.66
CA ASP A 291 0.16 31.08 -3.12
C ASP A 291 -0.94 30.01 -3.23
N ASP A 292 -0.77 29.09 -4.18
CA ASP A 292 -1.70 28.00 -4.49
C ASP A 292 -0.95 26.73 -4.93
N TRP A 293 -1.70 25.75 -5.46
CA TRP A 293 -1.20 24.44 -5.86
C TRP A 293 -0.91 24.34 -7.36
N PHE A 294 -1.07 25.42 -8.13
CA PHE A 294 -0.98 25.37 -9.59
C PHE A 294 0.41 24.89 -10.05
N ASN A 295 1.49 25.51 -9.55
CA ASN A 295 2.84 25.13 -9.98
C ASN A 295 3.21 23.72 -9.54
N MET A 296 2.77 23.28 -8.35
CA MET A 296 3.00 21.91 -7.86
C MET A 296 2.40 20.88 -8.83
N LEU A 297 1.13 21.09 -9.21
CA LEU A 297 0.40 20.20 -10.11
C LEU A 297 0.89 20.30 -11.55
N ALA A 298 1.20 21.49 -12.05
CA ALA A 298 1.78 21.68 -13.38
C ALA A 298 3.13 20.95 -13.50
N HIS A 299 3.99 21.10 -12.50
CA HIS A 299 5.29 20.44 -12.49
C HIS A 299 5.16 18.92 -12.36
N MET A 300 4.17 18.42 -11.61
CA MET A 300 3.86 16.99 -11.57
C MET A 300 3.38 16.47 -12.94
N GLU A 301 2.43 17.16 -13.57
CA GLU A 301 1.87 16.78 -14.86
C GLU A 301 2.93 16.75 -15.95
N ASP A 302 3.78 17.78 -16.02
CA ASP A 302 4.93 17.84 -16.92
C ASP A 302 5.82 16.60 -16.77
N GLU A 303 6.25 16.27 -15.54
CA GLU A 303 7.17 15.15 -15.31
C GLU A 303 6.53 13.79 -15.63
N ILE A 304 5.23 13.62 -15.38
CA ILE A 304 4.49 12.41 -15.76
C ILE A 304 4.44 12.29 -17.29
N ILE A 305 4.10 13.37 -17.99
CA ILE A 305 4.01 13.41 -19.46
C ILE A 305 5.39 13.13 -20.08
N ASP A 306 6.44 13.77 -19.56
CA ASP A 306 7.80 13.64 -20.08
C ASP A 306 8.39 12.27 -19.77
N PHE A 307 8.09 11.68 -18.61
CA PHE A 307 8.48 10.30 -18.32
C PHE A 307 7.84 9.32 -19.29
N LYS A 308 6.52 9.41 -19.54
CA LYS A 308 5.80 8.55 -20.50
C LYS A 308 6.33 8.65 -21.93
N LYS A 309 6.82 9.83 -22.34
CA LYS A 309 7.43 10.04 -23.66
C LYS A 309 8.86 9.52 -23.75
N SER A 310 9.54 9.34 -22.62
CA SER A 310 10.92 8.85 -22.58
C SER A 310 11.00 7.34 -22.79
N GLU A 311 12.14 6.86 -23.29
CA GLU A 311 12.36 5.42 -23.54
C GLU A 311 12.22 4.58 -22.25
N GLU A 312 12.61 5.13 -21.11
CA GLU A 312 12.51 4.49 -19.80
C GLU A 312 11.07 4.35 -19.30
N GLY A 313 10.16 5.22 -19.74
CA GLY A 313 8.78 5.28 -19.27
C GLY A 313 7.74 4.88 -20.31
N LYS A 314 8.15 4.36 -21.47
CA LYS A 314 7.25 4.03 -22.60
C LYS A 314 6.14 3.03 -22.25
N ASP A 315 6.40 2.16 -21.26
CA ASP A 315 5.44 1.15 -20.79
C ASP A 315 4.60 1.65 -19.59
N PHE A 316 4.87 2.87 -19.08
CA PHE A 316 4.10 3.48 -18.02
C PHE A 316 2.77 4.05 -18.57
N TRP A 317 1.66 3.60 -18.01
CA TRP A 317 0.32 3.99 -18.46
C TRP A 317 -0.07 5.39 -17.94
N GLY A 318 0.40 5.78 -16.76
CA GLY A 318 0.29 7.15 -16.24
C GLY A 318 0.00 7.23 -14.76
N ALA A 319 -0.29 8.44 -14.30
CA ALA A 319 -0.57 8.72 -12.90
C ALA A 319 -1.65 9.80 -12.80
N ARG A 320 -2.48 9.71 -11.76
CA ARG A 320 -3.48 10.72 -11.40
C ARG A 320 -3.47 10.97 -9.89
N MET A 321 -4.13 12.03 -9.47
CA MET A 321 -4.22 12.48 -8.09
C MET A 321 -5.67 12.44 -7.60
N ILE A 322 -5.87 11.85 -6.44
CA ILE A 322 -7.08 11.98 -5.64
C ILE A 322 -6.80 13.07 -4.62
N TRP A 323 -7.52 14.17 -4.74
CA TRP A 323 -7.39 15.30 -3.83
C TRP A 323 -7.87 14.89 -2.44
N THR A 324 -7.07 15.12 -1.40
CA THR A 324 -7.51 14.79 -0.04
C THR A 324 -7.50 15.97 0.90
N THR A 325 -8.36 15.89 1.90
CA THR A 325 -8.40 16.84 3.00
C THR A 325 -8.30 16.08 4.31
N ILE A 326 -7.53 16.64 5.25
CA ILE A 326 -7.39 16.08 6.60
C ILE A 326 -8.75 16.16 7.30
N ARG A 327 -9.29 15.01 7.71
CA ARG A 327 -10.64 14.89 8.28
C ARG A 327 -10.81 15.61 9.61
N GLN A 328 -9.72 15.91 10.33
CA GLN A 328 -9.75 16.71 11.57
C GLN A 328 -9.91 18.21 11.33
N PHE A 329 -9.76 18.69 10.09
CA PHE A 329 -9.89 20.11 9.78
C PHE A 329 -11.29 20.65 10.09
N ASP A 330 -11.33 21.93 10.44
CA ASP A 330 -12.60 22.61 10.68
C ASP A 330 -13.39 22.79 9.37
N LYS A 331 -14.68 23.11 9.50
CA LYS A 331 -15.60 23.29 8.37
C LYS A 331 -15.09 24.30 7.34
N LYS A 332 -14.44 25.39 7.76
CA LYS A 332 -13.95 26.42 6.85
C LYS A 332 -12.77 25.89 6.04
N GLN A 333 -11.82 25.22 6.70
CA GLN A 333 -10.67 24.61 6.05
C GLN A 333 -11.09 23.52 5.06
N VAL A 334 -12.07 22.67 5.41
CA VAL A 334 -12.61 21.65 4.51
C VAL A 334 -13.24 22.27 3.27
N ILE A 335 -14.12 23.25 3.43
CA ILE A 335 -14.76 23.94 2.30
C ILE A 335 -13.73 24.65 1.42
N GLU A 336 -12.69 25.24 2.00
CA GLU A 336 -11.64 25.90 1.23
C GLU A 336 -10.82 24.91 0.40
N SER A 337 -10.42 23.78 0.99
CA SER A 337 -9.73 22.71 0.26
C SER A 337 -10.60 22.15 -0.87
N MET A 338 -11.90 21.99 -0.64
CA MET A 338 -12.86 21.58 -1.67
C MET A 338 -12.99 22.58 -2.83
N LYS A 339 -12.96 23.89 -2.56
CA LYS A 339 -12.93 24.90 -3.64
C LYS A 339 -11.65 24.80 -4.46
N GLN A 340 -10.50 24.70 -3.79
CA GLN A 340 -9.21 24.52 -4.44
C GLN A 340 -9.19 23.25 -5.29
N CYS A 341 -9.80 22.16 -4.81
CA CYS A 341 -9.96 20.92 -5.60
C CYS A 341 -10.74 21.16 -6.89
N ILE A 342 -11.86 21.89 -6.85
CA ILE A 342 -12.66 22.22 -8.05
C ILE A 342 -11.88 23.13 -9.00
N GLU A 343 -11.21 24.15 -8.48
CA GLU A 343 -10.37 25.06 -9.26
C GLU A 343 -9.25 24.29 -9.97
N MET A 344 -8.52 23.44 -9.24
CA MET A 344 -7.45 22.63 -9.82
C MET A 344 -7.97 21.52 -10.74
N LYS A 345 -9.20 21.02 -10.55
CA LYS A 345 -9.84 20.10 -11.50
C LYS A 345 -10.14 20.77 -12.84
N LEU A 346 -10.50 22.06 -12.83
CA LEU A 346 -10.74 22.83 -14.05
C LEU A 346 -9.42 23.09 -14.81
N GLU A 347 -8.33 23.36 -14.10
CA GLU A 347 -7.00 23.58 -14.70
C GLU A 347 -6.32 22.28 -15.15
N PHE A 348 -6.44 21.21 -14.35
CA PHE A 348 -5.79 19.91 -14.57
C PHE A 348 -6.81 18.76 -14.63
N PRO A 349 -7.70 18.73 -15.65
CA PRO A 349 -8.80 17.76 -15.72
C PRO A 349 -8.32 16.31 -15.79
N ASP A 350 -7.20 16.07 -16.46
CA ASP A 350 -6.63 14.73 -16.62
C ASP A 350 -5.81 14.29 -15.39
N LEU A 351 -5.33 15.22 -14.56
CA LEU A 351 -4.56 14.89 -13.36
C LEU A 351 -5.46 14.62 -12.14
N ILE A 352 -6.47 15.47 -11.87
CA ILE A 352 -7.34 15.31 -10.70
C ILE A 352 -8.43 14.26 -10.97
N ALA A 353 -8.33 13.08 -10.35
CA ALA A 353 -9.22 11.95 -10.56
C ALA A 353 -10.42 11.90 -9.58
N GLY A 354 -10.33 12.53 -8.41
CA GLY A 354 -11.38 12.44 -7.39
C GLY A 354 -11.02 13.14 -6.09
N TYR A 355 -11.81 12.84 -5.06
CA TYR A 355 -11.69 13.42 -3.72
C TYR A 355 -11.79 12.37 -2.61
N ASP A 356 -11.07 12.58 -1.51
CA ASP A 356 -11.02 11.70 -0.34
C ASP A 356 -10.77 12.49 0.96
N LEU A 357 -10.96 11.85 2.11
CA LEU A 357 -10.71 12.38 3.45
C LEU A 357 -9.72 11.47 4.18
N VAL A 358 -8.63 12.05 4.68
CA VAL A 358 -7.50 11.29 5.24
C VAL A 358 -7.19 11.69 6.68
N GLY A 359 -6.25 10.98 7.31
CA GLY A 359 -5.88 11.13 8.72
C GLY A 359 -6.58 10.11 9.60
N GLN A 360 -6.14 9.99 10.85
CA GLN A 360 -6.60 8.93 11.76
C GLN A 360 -8.12 8.90 11.88
N GLU A 361 -8.73 7.78 11.48
CA GLU A 361 -10.18 7.62 11.44
C GLU A 361 -10.80 7.59 12.84
N ASP A 362 -10.19 6.82 13.77
CA ASP A 362 -10.67 6.63 15.15
C ASP A 362 -10.83 7.93 15.96
N LEU A 363 -9.99 8.94 15.70
CA LEU A 363 -9.99 10.23 16.40
C LEU A 363 -10.44 11.40 15.51
N GLY A 364 -10.80 11.11 14.25
CA GLY A 364 -11.19 12.08 13.25
C GLY A 364 -12.69 12.37 13.23
N ARG A 365 -13.10 13.30 12.36
CA ARG A 365 -14.52 13.52 12.08
C ARG A 365 -15.04 12.36 11.19
N PRO A 366 -16.13 11.69 11.56
CA PRO A 366 -16.75 10.67 10.70
C PRO A 366 -17.40 11.31 9.47
N LEU A 367 -17.66 10.50 8.43
CA LEU A 367 -18.31 10.94 7.19
C LEU A 367 -19.70 11.51 7.47
N SER A 368 -20.44 10.95 8.42
CA SER A 368 -21.74 11.47 8.88
C SER A 368 -21.68 12.92 9.37
N ASP A 369 -20.61 13.31 10.07
CA ASP A 369 -20.39 14.69 10.51
C ASP A 369 -19.98 15.61 9.34
N LEU A 370 -19.20 15.08 8.39
CA LEU A 370 -18.77 15.79 7.18
C LEU A 370 -19.84 15.83 6.07
N ALA A 371 -20.98 15.15 6.26
CA ALA A 371 -22.02 15.02 5.25
C ALA A 371 -22.49 16.37 4.67
N PRO A 372 -22.74 17.44 5.45
CA PRO A 372 -23.14 18.74 4.89
C PRO A 372 -22.11 19.30 3.90
N GLU A 373 -20.83 19.24 4.22
CA GLU A 373 -19.71 19.66 3.37
C GLU A 373 -19.63 18.79 2.11
N LEU A 374 -19.79 17.47 2.22
CA LEU A 374 -19.77 16.54 1.09
C LEU A 374 -20.94 16.76 0.11
N PHE A 375 -22.15 17.03 0.63
CA PHE A 375 -23.30 17.38 -0.21
C PHE A 375 -23.15 18.75 -0.86
N TRP A 376 -22.57 19.72 -0.14
CA TRP A 376 -22.21 21.02 -0.71
C TRP A 376 -21.20 20.85 -1.85
N PHE A 377 -20.16 20.04 -1.66
CA PHE A 377 -19.12 19.80 -2.66
C PHE A 377 -19.67 19.22 -3.96
N ARG A 378 -20.54 18.20 -3.86
CA ARG A 378 -21.23 17.63 -5.03
C ARG A 378 -22.02 18.67 -5.81
N LYS A 379 -22.74 19.52 -5.08
CA LYS A 379 -23.52 20.60 -5.70
C LYS A 379 -22.60 21.60 -6.38
N ALA A 380 -21.49 21.99 -5.75
CA ALA A 380 -20.51 22.90 -6.32
C ALA A 380 -19.86 22.31 -7.58
N CYS A 381 -19.43 21.05 -7.54
CA CYS A 381 -18.90 20.34 -8.72
C CYS A 381 -19.90 20.35 -9.89
N ALA A 382 -21.16 20.02 -9.61
CA ALA A 382 -22.21 20.04 -10.63
C ALA A 382 -22.50 21.44 -11.19
N GLN A 383 -22.34 22.50 -10.40
CA GLN A 383 -22.51 23.89 -10.83
C GLN A 383 -21.37 24.35 -11.72
N GLU A 384 -20.14 23.93 -11.44
CA GLU A 384 -18.95 24.21 -12.25
C GLU A 384 -18.80 23.26 -13.45
N GLY A 385 -19.66 22.25 -13.57
CA GLY A 385 -19.65 21.30 -14.68
C GLY A 385 -18.53 20.27 -14.62
N VAL A 386 -17.98 19.99 -13.43
CA VAL A 386 -16.95 18.97 -13.20
C VAL A 386 -17.54 17.74 -12.50
N ASP A 387 -16.99 16.56 -12.80
CA ASP A 387 -17.30 15.32 -12.08
C ASP A 387 -16.08 14.90 -11.23
N ILE A 388 -16.22 14.98 -9.90
CA ILE A 388 -15.19 14.62 -8.94
C ILE A 388 -15.75 13.48 -8.05
N PRO A 389 -15.45 12.21 -8.36
CA PRO A 389 -15.93 11.08 -7.58
C PRO A 389 -15.20 10.94 -6.24
N PHE A 390 -15.80 10.16 -5.33
CA PHE A 390 -15.19 9.85 -4.04
C PHE A 390 -14.45 8.51 -4.03
N PHE A 391 -13.39 8.47 -3.22
CA PHE A 391 -12.52 7.31 -2.96
C PHE A 391 -12.22 7.16 -1.46
N PHE A 392 -13.27 7.20 -0.64
CA PHE A 392 -13.13 7.36 0.81
C PHE A 392 -12.27 6.29 1.48
N HIS A 393 -11.34 6.73 2.35
CA HIS A 393 -10.95 5.93 3.51
C HIS A 393 -12.18 5.65 4.37
N ALA A 394 -12.43 4.37 4.68
CA ALA A 394 -13.50 3.97 5.58
C ALA A 394 -13.26 2.58 6.18
N GLY A 395 -13.55 2.45 7.47
CA GLY A 395 -13.47 1.19 8.20
C GLY A 395 -12.04 0.76 8.49
N GLU A 396 -11.09 1.69 8.56
CA GLU A 396 -9.73 1.43 9.04
C GLU A 396 -9.71 1.42 10.58
N THR A 397 -10.45 0.50 11.18
CA THR A 397 -10.65 0.46 12.62
C THR A 397 -10.82 -0.96 13.17
N LEU A 398 -10.47 -1.12 14.45
CA LEU A 398 -10.80 -2.30 15.24
C LEU A 398 -12.24 -2.29 15.76
N GLY A 399 -12.89 -1.12 15.81
CA GLY A 399 -14.25 -0.91 16.30
C GLY A 399 -15.34 -1.63 15.49
N ASP A 400 -16.53 -1.75 16.08
CA ASP A 400 -17.74 -2.29 15.46
C ASP A 400 -18.96 -1.56 16.02
N GLY A 401 -19.80 -1.01 15.14
CA GLY A 401 -21.03 -0.32 15.53
C GLY A 401 -20.83 1.03 16.21
N ASP A 402 -19.64 1.63 16.11
CA ASP A 402 -19.38 3.02 16.48
C ASP A 402 -19.40 3.93 15.24
N SER A 403 -19.32 5.25 15.45
CA SER A 403 -19.38 6.23 14.36
C SER A 403 -18.23 6.12 13.35
N VAL A 404 -17.15 5.45 13.73
CA VAL A 404 -15.93 5.29 12.92
C VAL A 404 -16.15 4.13 11.96
N ASP A 405 -16.60 2.98 12.46
CA ASP A 405 -16.99 1.82 11.67
C ASP A 405 -18.20 2.12 10.76
N GLU A 406 -19.12 2.98 11.22
CA GLU A 406 -20.26 3.46 10.42
C GLU A 406 -19.85 4.25 9.16
N ASN A 407 -18.58 4.71 9.05
CA ASN A 407 -18.07 5.32 7.82
C ASN A 407 -18.17 4.37 6.61
N LEU A 408 -18.15 3.04 6.81
CA LEU A 408 -18.38 2.08 5.73
C LEU A 408 -19.78 2.23 5.13
N PHE A 409 -20.80 2.45 5.97
CA PHE A 409 -22.17 2.66 5.52
C PHE A 409 -22.28 3.96 4.73
N ASP A 410 -21.75 5.05 5.30
CA ASP A 410 -21.75 6.37 4.68
C ASP A 410 -21.02 6.39 3.34
N ALA A 411 -19.81 5.80 3.27
CA ALA A 411 -19.04 5.73 2.03
C ALA A 411 -19.82 5.01 0.91
N ILE A 412 -20.49 3.91 1.23
CA ILE A 412 -21.29 3.13 0.28
C ILE A 412 -22.54 3.89 -0.18
N ILE A 413 -23.30 4.53 0.72
CA ILE A 413 -24.52 5.27 0.34
C ILE A 413 -24.23 6.62 -0.31
N LEU A 414 -23.08 7.22 0.02
CA LEU A 414 -22.55 8.34 -0.75
C LEU A 414 -22.21 7.87 -2.16
N GLY A 415 -21.83 6.61 -2.38
CA GLY A 415 -21.54 6.08 -3.71
C GLY A 415 -20.08 6.28 -4.10
N THR A 416 -19.18 6.05 -3.14
CA THR A 416 -17.75 5.95 -3.40
C THR A 416 -17.45 4.91 -4.49
N ARG A 417 -16.41 5.12 -5.28
CA ARG A 417 -15.98 4.16 -6.32
C ARG A 417 -15.15 3.03 -5.74
N ARG A 418 -14.34 3.35 -4.75
CA ARG A 418 -13.46 2.43 -4.01
C ARG A 418 -13.45 2.83 -2.53
N ILE A 419 -13.09 1.90 -1.67
CA ILE A 419 -12.94 2.13 -0.22
C ILE A 419 -11.48 1.88 0.14
N GLY A 420 -10.83 2.88 0.73
CA GLY A 420 -9.51 2.77 1.35
C GLY A 420 -9.59 1.92 2.62
N HIS A 421 -8.72 0.92 2.70
CA HIS A 421 -8.62 -0.14 3.71
C HIS A 421 -9.83 -1.09 3.78
N GLY A 422 -11.01 -0.60 4.18
CA GLY A 422 -12.17 -1.44 4.46
C GLY A 422 -11.89 -2.53 5.50
N PHE A 423 -11.01 -2.27 6.46
CA PHE A 423 -10.47 -3.28 7.37
C PHE A 423 -11.57 -3.95 8.21
N SER A 424 -12.53 -3.19 8.73
CA SER A 424 -13.65 -3.71 9.54
C SER A 424 -14.80 -4.30 8.72
N LEU A 425 -14.76 -4.24 7.37
CA LEU A 425 -15.87 -4.66 6.50
C LEU A 425 -16.31 -6.12 6.71
N TYR A 426 -15.41 -7.01 7.14
CA TYR A 426 -15.72 -8.42 7.37
C TYR A 426 -16.77 -8.65 8.47
N LYS A 427 -17.01 -7.64 9.32
CA LYS A 427 -18.03 -7.63 10.38
C LYS A 427 -19.44 -7.36 9.83
N HIS A 428 -19.55 -6.86 8.60
CA HIS A 428 -20.78 -6.31 8.01
C HIS A 428 -21.29 -7.12 6.81
N PRO A 429 -21.97 -8.25 7.01
CA PRO A 429 -22.41 -9.12 5.91
C PRO A 429 -23.33 -8.41 4.91
N LEU A 430 -24.20 -7.51 5.36
CA LEU A 430 -25.04 -6.71 4.46
C LEU A 430 -24.20 -5.78 3.57
N LEU A 431 -23.18 -5.13 4.14
CA LEU A 431 -22.32 -4.25 3.37
C LEU A 431 -21.47 -5.04 2.37
N ILE A 432 -20.99 -6.23 2.72
CA ILE A 432 -20.31 -7.17 1.79
C ILE A 432 -21.17 -7.42 0.54
N ASP A 433 -22.46 -7.64 0.70
CA ASP A 433 -23.36 -7.82 -0.45
C ASP A 433 -23.49 -6.52 -1.27
N MET A 434 -23.60 -5.37 -0.60
CA MET A 434 -23.70 -4.07 -1.25
C MET A 434 -22.45 -3.67 -2.04
N VAL A 435 -21.23 -3.82 -1.51
CA VAL A 435 -19.98 -3.52 -2.25
C VAL A 435 -19.87 -4.40 -3.51
N LYS A 436 -20.26 -5.68 -3.43
CA LYS A 436 -20.26 -6.60 -4.58
C LYS A 436 -21.30 -6.22 -5.65
N GLU A 437 -22.49 -5.84 -5.22
CA GLU A 437 -23.57 -5.40 -6.12
C GLU A 437 -23.18 -4.10 -6.83
N LYS A 438 -22.69 -3.12 -6.05
CA LYS A 438 -22.33 -1.78 -6.53
C LYS A 438 -20.99 -1.71 -7.25
N LYS A 439 -20.21 -2.80 -7.26
CA LYS A 439 -18.88 -2.87 -7.86
C LYS A 439 -17.92 -1.85 -7.24
N ILE A 440 -17.89 -1.80 -5.92
CA ILE A 440 -16.96 -0.98 -5.15
C ILE A 440 -15.77 -1.85 -4.78
N LEU A 441 -14.55 -1.44 -5.17
CA LEU A 441 -13.31 -2.13 -4.84
C LEU A 441 -12.84 -1.77 -3.42
N ILE A 442 -12.29 -2.73 -2.69
CA ILE A 442 -11.55 -2.49 -1.45
C ILE A 442 -10.05 -2.40 -1.76
N GLU A 443 -9.45 -1.26 -1.44
CA GLU A 443 -8.01 -1.01 -1.52
C GLU A 443 -7.38 -1.43 -0.19
N THR A 444 -6.64 -2.54 -0.17
CA THR A 444 -6.12 -3.11 1.09
C THR A 444 -4.60 -2.96 1.16
N CYS A 445 -4.12 -2.53 2.32
CA CYS A 445 -2.71 -2.20 2.57
C CYS A 445 -2.20 -3.02 3.76
N PRO A 446 -1.87 -4.32 3.59
CA PRO A 446 -1.65 -5.21 4.71
C PRO A 446 -0.44 -4.84 5.58
N VAL A 447 0.65 -4.31 4.98
CA VAL A 447 1.79 -3.84 5.77
C VAL A 447 1.37 -2.64 6.64
N SER A 448 0.59 -1.70 6.09
CA SER A 448 0.05 -0.58 6.85
C SER A 448 -0.81 -1.05 8.02
N ASN A 449 -1.77 -1.93 7.76
CA ASN A 449 -2.68 -2.43 8.80
C ASN A 449 -1.94 -3.19 9.92
N GLU A 450 -0.87 -3.90 9.59
CA GLU A 450 -0.02 -4.55 10.58
C GLU A 450 0.81 -3.54 11.38
N VAL A 451 1.56 -2.66 10.70
CA VAL A 451 2.46 -1.69 11.33
C VAL A 451 1.71 -0.67 12.18
N LEU A 452 0.50 -0.28 11.76
CA LEU A 452 -0.43 0.57 12.52
C LEU A 452 -1.22 -0.20 13.59
N ARG A 453 -0.87 -1.47 13.83
CA ARG A 453 -1.36 -2.32 14.93
C ARG A 453 -2.85 -2.67 14.86
N LEU A 454 -3.43 -2.75 13.66
CA LEU A 454 -4.80 -3.26 13.44
C LEU A 454 -4.84 -4.79 13.34
N CYS A 455 -3.73 -5.42 12.97
CA CYS A 455 -3.53 -6.86 13.12
C CYS A 455 -2.13 -7.13 13.68
N SER A 456 -1.95 -8.29 14.31
CA SER A 456 -0.65 -8.69 14.89
C SER A 456 0.35 -9.19 13.85
N SER A 457 -0.14 -9.70 12.72
CA SER A 457 0.65 -10.18 11.60
C SER A 457 -0.24 -10.32 10.37
N ILE A 458 0.36 -10.47 9.20
CA ILE A 458 -0.36 -10.78 7.97
C ILE A 458 -1.33 -11.98 8.10
N MET A 459 -1.02 -12.97 8.95
CA MET A 459 -1.88 -14.14 9.16
C MET A 459 -3.21 -13.84 9.85
N SER A 460 -3.28 -12.76 10.65
CA SER A 460 -4.51 -12.33 11.33
C SER A 460 -5.28 -11.25 10.57
N HIS A 461 -4.82 -10.88 9.38
CA HIS A 461 -5.48 -9.89 8.53
C HIS A 461 -6.84 -10.40 8.02
N PRO A 462 -7.91 -9.56 7.96
CA PRO A 462 -9.27 -10.00 7.61
C PRO A 462 -9.51 -10.23 6.11
N LEU A 463 -8.61 -9.77 5.25
CA LEU A 463 -8.78 -9.83 3.79
C LEU A 463 -9.12 -11.23 3.25
N PRO A 464 -8.48 -12.33 3.69
CA PRO A 464 -8.84 -13.67 3.20
C PRO A 464 -10.32 -14.02 3.38
N ALA A 465 -10.98 -13.52 4.43
CA ALA A 465 -12.42 -13.72 4.65
C ALA A 465 -13.26 -12.93 3.62
N LEU A 466 -12.86 -11.70 3.29
CA LEU A 466 -13.51 -10.89 2.26
C LEU A 466 -13.36 -11.52 0.87
N LEU A 467 -12.15 -12.01 0.54
CA LEU A 467 -11.89 -12.72 -0.71
C LEU A 467 -12.72 -13.99 -0.80
N ALA A 468 -12.85 -14.75 0.29
CA ALA A 468 -13.69 -15.95 0.35
C ALA A 468 -15.18 -15.66 0.08
N ARG A 469 -15.64 -14.44 0.38
CA ARG A 469 -17.02 -13.97 0.15
C ARG A 469 -17.23 -13.28 -1.19
N GLY A 470 -16.22 -13.20 -2.05
CA GLY A 470 -16.35 -12.64 -3.39
C GLY A 470 -16.22 -11.13 -3.45
N VAL A 471 -15.66 -10.49 -2.42
CA VAL A 471 -15.42 -9.05 -2.41
C VAL A 471 -14.26 -8.73 -3.37
N PRO A 472 -14.44 -7.76 -4.30
CA PRO A 472 -13.35 -7.34 -5.17
C PRO A 472 -12.36 -6.46 -4.39
N CYS A 473 -11.10 -6.87 -4.38
CA CYS A 473 -10.04 -6.16 -3.67
C CYS A 473 -8.80 -5.99 -4.56
N SER A 474 -7.95 -5.04 -4.21
CA SER A 474 -6.58 -4.88 -4.72
C SER A 474 -5.61 -4.65 -3.56
N LEU A 475 -4.42 -5.25 -3.61
CA LEU A 475 -3.33 -4.90 -2.69
C LEU A 475 -2.75 -3.53 -3.06
N CYS A 476 -2.28 -2.78 -2.08
CA CYS A 476 -1.69 -1.44 -2.17
C CYS A 476 -0.61 -1.28 -1.08
N ASN A 477 0.22 -0.24 -1.17
CA ASN A 477 1.40 -0.07 -0.30
C ASN A 477 1.28 1.06 0.74
N ASP A 478 0.33 1.98 0.54
CA ASP A 478 0.03 3.08 1.45
C ASP A 478 1.19 4.10 1.57
N ASP A 479 2.04 3.92 2.58
CA ASP A 479 3.08 4.86 3.03
C ASP A 479 4.45 4.17 3.18
N PRO A 480 5.04 3.66 2.09
CA PRO A 480 6.16 2.72 2.16
C PRO A 480 7.43 3.26 2.84
N THR A 481 7.66 4.56 2.83
CA THR A 481 8.76 5.16 3.59
C THR A 481 8.51 5.06 5.08
N ILE A 482 7.32 5.47 5.53
CA ILE A 482 6.98 5.57 6.96
C ILE A 482 6.85 4.17 7.56
N LEU A 483 6.28 3.23 6.81
CA LEU A 483 5.98 1.87 7.25
C LEU A 483 7.20 0.93 7.17
N GLY A 484 8.33 1.39 6.62
CA GLY A 484 9.62 0.69 6.65
C GLY A 484 9.91 -0.22 5.44
N GLN A 485 9.09 -0.20 4.39
CA GLN A 485 9.37 -0.88 3.12
C GLN A 485 10.62 -0.32 2.46
N GLY A 486 10.80 1.00 2.50
CA GLY A 486 11.97 1.69 1.91
C GLY A 486 12.01 1.65 0.37
N ALA A 487 10.92 1.22 -0.26
CA ALA A 487 10.77 1.19 -1.72
C ALA A 487 9.35 1.64 -2.08
N MET A 488 9.22 2.46 -3.13
CA MET A 488 7.93 3.03 -3.56
C MET A 488 6.96 2.00 -4.19
N GLY A 489 7.37 0.74 -4.34
CA GLY A 489 6.61 -0.32 -4.99
C GLY A 489 5.60 -1.01 -4.08
N MET A 490 5.06 -2.13 -4.56
CA MET A 490 4.04 -2.96 -3.89
C MET A 490 4.56 -4.37 -3.58
N SER A 491 5.80 -4.69 -3.94
CA SER A 491 6.36 -6.03 -3.77
C SER A 491 6.35 -6.54 -2.33
N HIS A 492 6.53 -5.69 -1.32
CA HIS A 492 6.46 -6.10 0.10
C HIS A 492 5.06 -6.57 0.49
N ASP A 493 4.01 -5.81 0.14
CA ASP A 493 2.62 -6.18 0.40
C ASP A 493 2.20 -7.44 -0.37
N PHE A 494 2.61 -7.57 -1.64
CA PHE A 494 2.35 -8.77 -2.44
C PHE A 494 3.06 -10.01 -1.88
N TRP A 495 4.30 -9.86 -1.40
CA TRP A 495 5.04 -10.96 -0.82
C TRP A 495 4.42 -11.39 0.51
N GLN A 496 4.07 -10.43 1.39
CA GLN A 496 3.41 -10.74 2.67
C GLN A 496 2.13 -11.53 2.43
N ALA A 497 1.29 -11.06 1.51
CA ALA A 497 0.06 -11.75 1.11
C ALA A 497 0.32 -13.18 0.58
N LEU A 498 1.32 -13.36 -0.28
CA LEU A 498 1.66 -14.67 -0.87
C LEU A 498 2.16 -15.66 0.16
N GLN A 499 3.00 -15.20 1.09
CA GLN A 499 3.59 -16.06 2.11
C GLN A 499 2.61 -16.36 3.24
N GLY A 500 1.86 -15.35 3.68
CA GLY A 500 0.97 -15.42 4.84
C GLY A 500 -0.37 -16.09 4.58
N TRP A 501 -0.95 -15.95 3.38
CA TRP A 501 -2.28 -16.48 3.08
C TRP A 501 -2.20 -17.73 2.19
N GLU A 502 -2.24 -18.90 2.83
CA GLU A 502 -2.13 -20.20 2.16
C GLU A 502 -3.11 -20.36 0.99
N ASN A 503 -4.34 -19.86 1.17
CA ASN A 503 -5.44 -19.96 0.23
C ASN A 503 -5.43 -18.89 -0.89
N LEU A 504 -4.41 -18.03 -0.95
CA LEU A 504 -4.25 -17.03 -2.01
C LEU A 504 -3.48 -17.61 -3.20
N GLY A 505 -2.21 -17.96 -3.00
CA GLY A 505 -1.31 -18.44 -4.06
C GLY A 505 -1.13 -17.45 -5.23
N LEU A 506 -0.37 -17.87 -6.24
CA LEU A 506 -0.04 -17.02 -7.40
C LEU A 506 -1.29 -16.55 -8.16
N ALA A 507 -2.27 -17.44 -8.35
CA ALA A 507 -3.53 -17.10 -9.03
C ALA A 507 -4.34 -16.03 -8.26
N GLY A 508 -4.35 -16.09 -6.93
CA GLY A 508 -5.01 -15.07 -6.11
C GLY A 508 -4.34 -13.70 -6.25
N LEU A 509 -3.00 -13.66 -6.23
CA LEU A 509 -2.25 -12.43 -6.52
C LEU A 509 -2.54 -11.89 -7.93
N GLY A 510 -2.57 -12.76 -8.94
CA GLY A 510 -2.93 -12.40 -10.31
C GLY A 510 -4.32 -11.75 -10.37
N SER A 511 -5.31 -12.34 -9.68
CA SER A 511 -6.66 -11.76 -9.60
C SER A 511 -6.69 -10.39 -8.91
N LEU A 512 -5.91 -10.18 -7.84
CA LEU A 512 -5.81 -8.88 -7.15
C LEU A 512 -5.16 -7.82 -8.04
N ALA A 513 -4.15 -8.20 -8.81
CA ALA A 513 -3.50 -7.33 -9.80
C ALA A 513 -4.41 -7.02 -11.00
N GLU A 514 -5.21 -7.97 -11.51
CA GLU A 514 -6.20 -7.67 -12.55
C GLU A 514 -7.29 -6.72 -12.03
N ASN A 515 -7.74 -6.92 -10.78
CA ASN A 515 -8.72 -6.04 -10.15
C ASN A 515 -8.21 -4.60 -10.06
N SER A 516 -6.93 -4.39 -9.75
CA SER A 516 -6.37 -3.03 -9.72
C SER A 516 -6.52 -2.35 -11.09
N VAL A 517 -6.18 -3.04 -12.19
CA VAL A 517 -6.40 -2.52 -13.56
C VAL A 517 -7.88 -2.26 -13.85
N ARG A 518 -8.77 -3.15 -13.42
CA ARG A 518 -10.22 -3.05 -13.67
C ARG A 518 -10.86 -1.87 -12.96
N TRP A 519 -10.34 -1.44 -11.81
CA TRP A 519 -10.88 -0.34 -11.01
C TRP A 519 -10.01 0.93 -11.02
N ALA A 520 -8.97 0.98 -11.85
CA ALA A 520 -8.17 2.18 -12.06
C ALA A 520 -8.99 3.31 -12.69
N SER A 521 -8.67 4.55 -12.30
CA SER A 521 -9.36 5.77 -12.75
C SER A 521 -8.68 6.41 -13.97
N PHE A 522 -8.39 5.61 -15.01
CA PHE A 522 -7.65 6.06 -16.20
C PHE A 522 -8.21 7.33 -16.86
N GLU A 523 -9.53 7.49 -16.83
CA GLU A 523 -10.27 8.57 -17.47
C GLU A 523 -11.43 8.99 -16.55
N ASP A 524 -11.98 10.17 -16.80
CA ASP A 524 -13.23 10.58 -16.18
C ASP A 524 -14.41 9.80 -16.76
N TYR A 525 -15.26 9.32 -15.87
CA TYR A 525 -16.46 8.56 -16.21
C TYR A 525 -17.63 9.11 -15.44
N SER A 526 -18.81 9.20 -16.06
CA SER A 526 -20.04 9.34 -15.26
C SER A 526 -20.21 8.12 -14.35
N ALA A 527 -21.01 8.24 -13.28
CA ALA A 527 -21.29 7.09 -12.40
C ALA A 527 -21.84 5.86 -13.16
N LYS A 528 -22.65 6.09 -14.20
CA LYS A 528 -23.20 5.02 -15.03
C LYS A 528 -22.12 4.35 -15.88
N ASP A 529 -21.28 5.15 -16.54
CA ASP A 529 -20.25 4.64 -17.44
C ASP A 529 -19.14 3.93 -16.66
N TRP A 530 -18.82 4.42 -15.45
CA TRP A 530 -17.91 3.75 -14.52
C TRP A 530 -18.33 2.31 -14.24
N THR A 531 -19.58 2.12 -13.78
CA THR A 531 -20.10 0.79 -13.47
C THR A 531 -20.22 -0.09 -14.71
N GLN A 532 -20.61 0.49 -15.86
CA GLN A 532 -20.74 -0.29 -17.09
C GLN A 532 -19.37 -0.76 -17.61
N ASP A 533 -18.37 0.10 -17.62
CA ASP A 533 -17.05 -0.23 -18.15
C ASP A 533 -16.28 -1.23 -17.24
N ILE A 534 -16.51 -1.20 -15.92
CA ILE A 534 -16.04 -2.27 -15.01
C ILE A 534 -16.68 -3.63 -15.36
N LYS A 535 -17.99 -3.64 -15.66
CA LYS A 535 -18.74 -4.86 -16.03
C LYS A 535 -18.26 -5.40 -17.38
N ASP A 536 -18.08 -4.51 -18.35
CA ASP A 536 -17.61 -4.89 -19.69
C ASP A 536 -16.17 -5.43 -19.63
N GLY A 537 -15.32 -4.87 -18.76
CA GLY A 537 -13.98 -5.38 -18.51
C GLY A 537 -13.16 -5.45 -19.80
N SER A 538 -12.49 -6.59 -20.02
CA SER A 538 -11.71 -6.83 -21.24
C SER A 538 -12.57 -6.92 -22.51
N MET A 539 -13.89 -7.07 -22.41
CA MET A 539 -14.80 -7.08 -23.56
C MET A 539 -15.26 -5.68 -23.98
N GLY A 540 -14.94 -4.66 -23.17
CA GLY A 540 -15.20 -3.26 -23.48
C GLY A 540 -14.37 -2.70 -24.63
N LYS A 541 -14.57 -1.41 -24.93
CA LYS A 541 -13.92 -0.70 -26.05
C LYS A 541 -13.00 0.46 -25.62
N GLY A 542 -13.06 0.88 -24.36
CA GLY A 542 -12.29 2.01 -23.83
C GLY A 542 -10.89 1.65 -23.34
N THR A 543 -10.24 2.63 -22.69
CA THR A 543 -8.87 2.52 -22.18
C THR A 543 -8.73 1.36 -21.19
N ARG A 544 -9.69 1.19 -20.25
CA ARG A 544 -9.69 0.08 -19.29
C ARG A 544 -9.65 -1.29 -19.96
N ALA A 545 -10.48 -1.51 -20.99
CA ALA A 545 -10.51 -2.77 -21.73
C ALA A 545 -9.19 -3.05 -22.46
N ALA A 546 -8.54 -2.00 -22.99
CA ALA A 546 -7.22 -2.11 -23.61
C ALA A 546 -6.15 -2.48 -22.57
N ARG A 547 -6.14 -1.82 -21.41
CA ARG A 547 -5.18 -2.12 -20.32
C ARG A 547 -5.38 -3.50 -19.72
N LEU A 548 -6.61 -3.97 -19.58
CA LEU A 548 -6.88 -5.35 -19.16
C LEU A 548 -6.30 -6.37 -20.15
N LYS A 549 -6.49 -6.18 -21.46
CA LYS A 549 -5.91 -7.08 -22.48
C LYS A 549 -4.39 -7.04 -22.49
N GLU A 550 -3.80 -5.85 -22.31
CA GLU A 550 -2.36 -5.66 -22.21
C GLU A 550 -1.80 -6.39 -20.99
N TRP A 551 -2.40 -6.17 -19.82
CA TRP A 551 -2.03 -6.83 -18.57
C TRP A 551 -2.15 -8.35 -18.67
N THR A 552 -3.22 -8.90 -19.28
CA THR A 552 -3.35 -10.36 -19.49
C THR A 552 -2.17 -10.92 -20.28
N ARG A 553 -1.67 -10.23 -21.31
CA ARG A 553 -0.49 -10.67 -22.06
C ARG A 553 0.80 -10.59 -21.23
N MET A 554 0.88 -9.62 -20.33
CA MET A 554 2.02 -9.48 -19.41
C MET A 554 2.01 -10.60 -18.38
N TRP A 555 0.83 -10.92 -17.84
CA TRP A 555 0.61 -12.05 -16.93
C TRP A 555 1.06 -13.38 -17.56
N GLU A 556 0.62 -13.69 -18.78
CA GLU A 556 1.01 -14.93 -19.46
C GLU A 556 2.52 -15.02 -19.71
N ARG A 557 3.17 -13.91 -20.11
CA ARG A 557 4.63 -13.85 -20.27
C ARG A 557 5.35 -14.04 -18.94
N TYR A 558 4.83 -13.46 -17.87
CA TYR A 558 5.37 -13.62 -16.52
C TYR A 558 5.23 -15.07 -16.03
N CYS A 559 4.09 -15.72 -16.25
CA CYS A 559 3.92 -17.15 -15.95
C CYS A 559 4.90 -18.02 -16.76
N ALA A 560 5.07 -17.74 -18.05
CA ALA A 560 6.05 -18.44 -18.88
C ALA A 560 7.48 -18.29 -18.33
N TRP A 561 7.87 -17.09 -17.89
CA TRP A 561 9.16 -16.87 -17.24
C TRP A 561 9.31 -17.66 -15.93
N ILE A 562 8.27 -17.76 -15.10
CA ILE A 562 8.34 -18.58 -13.88
C ILE A 562 8.64 -20.03 -14.23
N VAL A 563 7.95 -20.58 -15.24
CA VAL A 563 8.14 -21.97 -15.66
C VAL A 563 9.54 -22.18 -16.23
N GLU A 564 10.04 -21.24 -17.02
CA GLU A 564 11.39 -21.29 -17.59
C GLU A 564 12.49 -21.20 -16.52
N GLU A 565 12.35 -20.30 -15.54
CA GLU A 565 13.38 -20.01 -14.54
C GLU A 565 13.36 -21.01 -13.37
N PHE A 566 12.18 -21.42 -12.94
CA PHE A 566 11.99 -22.20 -11.71
C PHE A 566 11.36 -23.58 -11.94
N GLY A 567 11.04 -23.92 -13.19
CA GLY A 567 10.66 -25.28 -13.55
C GLY A 567 11.80 -26.24 -13.29
N VAL A 568 11.47 -27.49 -12.95
CA VAL A 568 12.48 -28.54 -12.81
C VAL A 568 12.88 -28.98 -14.22
N ASP A 569 14.18 -28.96 -14.52
CA ASP A 569 14.71 -29.49 -15.77
C ASP A 569 14.40 -31.00 -15.83
N GLU A 570 13.52 -31.44 -16.73
CA GLU A 570 13.19 -32.87 -16.91
C GLU A 570 14.39 -33.70 -17.42
N ASN A 571 15.55 -33.09 -17.66
CA ASN A 571 16.79 -33.74 -18.10
C ASN A 571 17.72 -34.17 -16.95
N LEU A 572 17.18 -34.60 -15.81
CA LEU A 572 17.94 -35.45 -14.91
C LEU A 572 17.88 -36.88 -15.49
N GLU A 573 18.89 -37.24 -16.29
CA GLU A 573 19.18 -38.65 -16.55
C GLU A 573 19.19 -39.38 -15.20
N PRO A 574 18.50 -40.53 -15.06
CA PRO A 574 18.53 -41.27 -13.82
C PRO A 574 19.97 -41.66 -13.53
N GLU A 575 20.50 -41.21 -12.39
CA GLU A 575 21.83 -41.62 -11.92
C GLU A 575 21.91 -43.15 -11.95
N ALA A 576 22.85 -43.66 -12.75
CA ALA A 576 23.06 -45.07 -13.05
C ALA A 576 23.76 -45.83 -11.91
#